data_AF-A0A2W2EDD8-F1
#
_entry.id   AF-A0A2W2EDD8-F1
#
_cell.length_a   1.000
_cell.length_b   1.000
_cell.length_c   1.000
_cell.angle_alpha   90.00
_cell.angle_beta   90.00
_cell.angle_gamma   90.00
#
_symmetry.space_group_name_H-M   'P 1'
#
loop_
_entity.id
_entity.type
_entity.pdbx_description
1 polymer ?
#
loop_
_entity_poly.entity_id
_entity_poly.type
_entity_poly.pdbx_seq_one_letter_code
_entity_poly.pdbx_strand_id
1 'polypeptide(L)'
;ESLLFPAAIRRLVGAYGRRGADGLRAARLTQREAEVLRLMAAGLSNPEIAVRLVVGVETVKTHVGNVLAKLGVRDRTQAVIAAYESGFVVPAG
;
A
#
# COMPACT_ATOMS: atom_id res chain seq x y z
N GLU A 1 30.77 -18.65 -13.70
CA GLU A 1 29.58 -18.79 -12.84
C GLU A 1 29.08 -17.43 -12.37
N SER A 2 27.82 -17.40 -11.95
CA SER A 2 26.86 -16.29 -11.96
C SER A 2 27.26 -14.98 -11.25
N LEU A 3 27.16 -13.85 -11.95
CA LEU A 3 27.02 -12.50 -11.37
C LEU A 3 25.66 -11.89 -11.76
N LEU A 4 24.59 -12.65 -11.51
CA LEU A 4 23.19 -12.21 -11.66
C LEU A 4 22.70 -11.35 -10.49
N PHE A 5 23.54 -10.56 -9.82
CA PHE A 5 23.13 -9.65 -8.73
C PHE A 5 24.13 -8.50 -8.77
N PRO A 6 23.75 -7.20 -8.87
CA PRO A 6 22.64 -6.45 -8.23
C PRO A 6 21.66 -5.77 -9.22
N ALA A 7 21.89 -5.89 -10.54
CA ALA A 7 21.00 -5.32 -11.55
C ALA A 7 19.66 -6.06 -11.60
N ALA A 8 19.67 -7.39 -11.41
CA ALA A 8 18.45 -8.20 -11.32
C ALA A 8 17.59 -7.82 -10.10
N ILE A 9 18.23 -7.55 -8.94
CA ILE A 9 17.54 -7.06 -7.72
C ILE A 9 16.90 -5.70 -7.98
N ARG A 10 17.66 -4.74 -8.52
CA ARG A 10 17.14 -3.40 -8.86
C ARG A 10 15.98 -3.46 -9.86
N ARG A 11 16.07 -4.36 -10.85
CA ARG A 11 15.01 -4.55 -11.85
C ARG A 11 13.76 -5.20 -11.24
N LEU A 12 13.92 -6.17 -10.33
CA LEU A 12 12.81 -6.74 -9.58
C LEU A 12 12.14 -5.67 -8.72
N VAL A 13 12.90 -4.94 -7.89
CA VAL A 13 12.37 -3.86 -7.05
C VAL A 13 11.64 -2.81 -7.90
N GLY A 14 12.24 -2.33 -8.99
CA GLY A 14 11.62 -1.35 -9.87
C GLY A 14 10.39 -1.87 -10.64
N ALA A 15 10.37 -3.15 -11.02
CA ALA A 15 9.24 -3.74 -11.75
C ALA A 15 8.02 -3.99 -10.85
N TYR A 16 8.25 -4.41 -9.59
CA TYR A 16 7.18 -4.50 -8.60
C TYR A 16 6.65 -3.11 -8.24
N GLY A 17 7.55 -2.13 -8.16
CA GLY A 17 7.18 -0.80 -7.71
C GLY A 17 6.36 0.02 -8.70
N ARG A 18 6.76 0.02 -9.96
CA ARG A 18 6.00 0.70 -11.03
C ARG A 18 4.56 0.18 -11.14
N ARG A 19 4.36 -1.13 -10.94
CA ARG A 19 3.03 -1.74 -11.03
C ARG A 19 2.12 -1.29 -9.88
N GLY A 20 2.67 -1.13 -8.67
CA GLY A 20 1.96 -0.56 -7.53
C GLY A 20 1.60 0.90 -7.73
N ALA A 21 2.54 1.71 -8.22
CA ALA A 21 2.32 3.13 -8.48
C ALA A 21 1.25 3.40 -9.57
N ASP A 22 1.29 2.64 -10.66
CA ASP A 22 0.28 2.71 -11.73
C ASP A 22 -1.08 2.19 -11.24
N GLY A 23 -1.08 1.12 -10.43
CA GLY A 23 -2.29 0.58 -9.79
C GLY A 23 -3.00 1.61 -8.92
N LEU A 24 -2.25 2.39 -8.12
CA LEU A 24 -2.86 3.39 -7.24
C LEU A 24 -3.48 4.57 -7.98
N ARG A 25 -2.88 5.01 -9.09
CA ARG A 25 -3.47 6.06 -9.96
C ARG A 25 -4.78 5.59 -10.60
N ALA A 26 -4.90 4.30 -10.90
CA ALA A 26 -6.09 3.71 -11.51
C ALA A 26 -7.15 3.25 -10.50
N ALA A 27 -6.78 2.97 -9.25
CA ALA A 27 -7.58 2.27 -8.25
C ALA A 27 -8.87 2.97 -7.80
N ARG A 28 -9.05 4.28 -8.10
CA ARG A 28 -10.24 5.07 -7.71
C ARG A 28 -10.68 4.81 -6.26
N LEU A 29 -9.72 4.91 -5.34
CA LEU A 29 -10.00 4.74 -3.91
C LEU A 29 -11.05 5.74 -3.45
N THR A 30 -12.01 5.28 -2.66
CA THR A 30 -12.91 6.15 -1.90
C THR A 30 -12.12 6.95 -0.87
N GLN A 31 -12.71 8.02 -0.35
CA GLN A 31 -12.08 8.83 0.71
C GLN A 31 -11.67 7.97 1.92
N ARG A 32 -12.53 7.04 2.35
CA ARG A 32 -12.25 6.18 3.51
C ARG A 32 -11.16 5.15 3.23
N GLU A 33 -11.12 4.56 2.05
CA GLU A 33 -10.03 3.65 1.64
C GLU A 33 -8.69 4.38 1.53
N ALA A 34 -8.69 5.59 0.99
CA ALA A 34 -7.51 6.44 0.93
C ALA A 34 -6.99 6.80 2.34
N GLU A 35 -7.88 7.11 3.26
CA GLU A 35 -7.55 7.36 4.67
C GLU A 35 -6.94 6.13 5.35
N VAL A 36 -7.56 4.95 5.18
CA VAL A 36 -7.03 3.67 5.69
C VAL A 36 -5.64 3.39 5.12
N LEU A 37 -5.42 3.62 3.82
CA LEU A 37 -4.11 3.43 3.19
C LEU A 37 -3.03 4.36 3.78
N ARG A 38 -3.36 5.63 4.06
CA ARG A 38 -2.42 6.56 4.73
C ARG A 38 -2.04 6.06 6.12
N LEU A 39 -3.01 5.57 6.89
CA LEU A 39 -2.73 5.04 8.23
C LEU A 39 -1.94 3.73 8.19
N MET A 40 -2.18 2.87 7.18
CA MET A 40 -1.34 1.69 6.96
C MET A 40 0.11 2.07 6.66
N ALA A 41 0.32 3.10 5.83
CA ALA A 41 1.65 3.62 5.49
C ALA A 41 2.35 4.30 6.67
N ALA A 42 1.59 4.85 7.61
CA ALA A 42 2.08 5.33 8.91
C ALA A 42 2.36 4.21 9.92
N GLY A 43 2.17 2.94 9.54
CA GLY A 43 2.53 1.77 10.36
C GLY A 43 1.43 1.26 11.30
N LEU A 44 0.24 1.87 11.33
CA LEU A 44 -0.80 1.51 12.30
C LEU A 44 -1.45 0.16 11.99
N SER A 45 -1.58 -0.71 12.97
CA SER A 45 -2.35 -1.96 12.91
C SER A 45 -3.87 -1.71 12.74
N ASN A 46 -4.63 -2.74 12.34
CA ASN A 46 -6.08 -2.59 12.15
C ASN A 46 -6.83 -2.14 13.44
N PRO A 47 -6.48 -2.63 14.65
CA PRO A 47 -7.05 -2.09 15.88
C PRO A 47 -6.75 -0.60 16.10
N GLU A 48 -5.52 -0.15 15.85
CA GLU A 48 -5.15 1.27 16.00
C GLU A 48 -5.87 2.16 14.97
N ILE A 49 -6.01 1.68 13.73
CA ILE A 49 -6.81 2.35 12.70
C ILE A 49 -8.28 2.43 13.14
N ALA A 50 -8.84 1.34 13.70
CA ALA A 50 -10.23 1.29 14.14
C ALA A 50 -10.52 2.34 15.23
N VAL A 51 -9.62 2.46 16.22
CA VAL A 51 -9.67 3.48 17.26
C VAL A 51 -9.61 4.88 16.64
N ARG A 52 -8.66 5.12 15.73
CA ARG A 52 -8.46 6.45 15.14
C ARG A 52 -9.61 6.89 14.25
N LEU A 53 -10.26 5.95 13.56
CA LEU A 53 -11.39 6.23 12.67
C LEU A 53 -12.76 6.11 13.36
N VAL A 54 -12.77 5.70 14.64
CA VAL A 54 -13.98 5.48 15.46
C VAL A 54 -14.94 4.50 14.79
N VAL A 55 -14.41 3.34 14.40
CA VAL A 55 -15.16 2.23 13.76
C VAL A 55 -14.75 0.87 14.34
N GLY A 56 -15.42 -0.21 13.94
CA GLY A 56 -15.04 -1.57 14.33
C GLY A 56 -13.81 -2.11 13.58
N VAL A 57 -13.07 -3.03 14.20
CA VAL A 57 -11.89 -3.68 13.60
C VAL A 57 -12.25 -4.45 12.32
N GLU A 58 -13.41 -5.12 12.29
CA GLU A 58 -13.90 -5.80 11.09
C GLU A 58 -14.18 -4.82 9.94
N THR A 59 -14.71 -3.63 10.23
CA THR A 59 -14.89 -2.57 9.22
C THR A 59 -13.54 -2.16 8.61
N VAL A 60 -12.50 -2.03 9.43
CA VAL A 60 -11.14 -1.75 8.93
C VAL A 60 -10.64 -2.89 8.05
N LYS A 61 -10.81 -4.16 8.46
CA LYS A 61 -10.40 -5.31 7.64
C LYS A 61 -11.07 -5.29 6.26
N THR A 62 -12.37 -4.96 6.19
CA THR A 62 -13.09 -4.79 4.92
C THR A 62 -12.48 -3.68 4.07
N HIS A 63 -12.20 -2.50 4.65
CA HIS A 63 -11.54 -1.43 3.91
C HIS A 63 -10.13 -1.81 3.44
N VAL A 64 -9.34 -2.50 4.25
CA VAL A 64 -8.03 -3.02 3.85
C VAL A 64 -8.19 -3.98 2.68
N GLY A 65 -9.09 -4.97 2.77
CA GLY A 65 -9.36 -5.90 1.66
C GLY A 65 -9.74 -5.20 0.36
N ASN A 66 -10.61 -4.18 0.43
CA ASN A 66 -10.99 -3.38 -0.74
C ASN A 66 -9.82 -2.57 -1.30
N VAL A 67 -8.96 -2.01 -0.44
CA VAL A 67 -7.73 -1.33 -0.88
C VAL A 67 -6.82 -2.29 -1.62
N LEU A 68 -6.54 -3.48 -1.06
CA LEU A 68 -5.68 -4.48 -1.70
C LEU A 68 -6.23 -4.90 -3.07
N ALA A 69 -7.53 -5.19 -3.13
CA ALA A 69 -8.22 -5.57 -4.35
C ALA A 69 -8.16 -4.46 -5.42
N LYS A 70 -8.44 -3.20 -5.05
CA LYS A 70 -8.40 -2.05 -5.97
C LYS A 70 -7.00 -1.71 -6.46
N LEU A 71 -5.98 -1.90 -5.62
CA LEU A 71 -4.58 -1.72 -5.99
C LEU A 71 -4.01 -2.92 -6.77
N GLY A 72 -4.71 -4.05 -6.80
CA GLY A 72 -4.24 -5.28 -7.42
C GLY A 72 -3.02 -5.90 -6.71
N VAL A 73 -2.92 -5.69 -5.40
CA VAL A 73 -1.80 -6.18 -4.58
C VAL A 73 -2.27 -7.27 -3.62
N ARG A 74 -1.35 -8.16 -3.23
CA ARG A 74 -1.65 -9.37 -2.45
C ARG A 74 -1.58 -9.18 -0.94
N ASP A 75 -0.87 -8.15 -0.49
CA ASP A 75 -0.65 -7.93 0.94
C ASP A 75 -0.48 -6.44 1.28
N ARG A 76 -0.57 -6.16 2.58
CA ARG A 76 -0.43 -4.83 3.17
C ARG A 76 0.91 -4.18 2.83
N THR A 77 2.00 -4.94 2.85
CA THR A 77 3.34 -4.42 2.58
C THR A 77 3.40 -3.84 1.17
N GLN A 78 2.86 -4.55 0.18
CA GLN A 78 2.79 -4.06 -1.20
C GLN A 78 1.88 -2.84 -1.35
N ALA A 79 0.77 -2.75 -0.61
CA ALA A 79 -0.06 -1.55 -0.62
C ALA A 79 0.70 -0.32 -0.08
N VAL A 80 1.48 -0.50 1.00
CA VAL A 80 2.31 0.56 1.56
C VAL A 80 3.42 0.98 0.59
N ILE A 81 4.10 0.03 -0.05
CA ILE A 81 5.11 0.31 -1.08
C ILE A 81 4.50 1.12 -2.24
N ALA A 82 3.33 0.67 -2.75
CA ALA A 82 2.61 1.38 -3.80
C ALA A 82 2.22 2.81 -3.41
N ALA A 83 1.84 3.04 -2.14
CA ALA A 83 1.54 4.37 -1.62
C ALA A 83 2.76 5.31 -1.64
N TYR A 84 3.96 4.82 -1.31
CA TYR A 84 5.18 5.62 -1.36
C TYR A 84 5.64 5.88 -2.81
N GLU A 85 5.66 4.87 -3.66
CA GLU A 85 6.17 4.99 -5.04
C GLU A 85 5.27 5.83 -5.95
N SER A 86 3.97 5.87 -5.66
CA SER A 86 3.03 6.75 -6.35
C SER A 86 3.12 8.21 -5.90
N GLY A 87 3.80 8.49 -4.79
CA GLY A 87 3.78 9.79 -4.12
C GLY A 87 2.46 10.07 -3.37
N PHE A 88 1.59 9.07 -3.20
CA PHE A 88 0.35 9.20 -2.43
C PHE A 88 0.64 9.45 -0.94
N VAL A 89 1.71 8.86 -0.43
CA VAL A 89 2.33 9.21 0.85
C VAL A 89 3.75 9.68 0.58
N VAL A 90 4.11 10.81 1.17
CA VAL A 90 5.48 11.31 1.19
C VAL A 90 6.04 11.03 2.58
N PRO A 91 7.22 10.41 2.71
CA PRO A 91 7.87 10.26 4.01
C PRO A 91 8.03 11.65 4.64
N ALA A 92 7.47 11.85 5.83
CA ALA A 92 7.90 12.97 6.66
C ALA A 92 9.33 12.62 7.09
N GLY A 93 10.31 13.42 6.63
CA GLY A 93 11.71 13.25 6.96
C GLY A 93 11.98 13.39 8.46
#